data_AF-A0A9E5DAH1-F1
#
_entry.id   AF-A0A9E5DAH1-F1
#
_cell.length_a   1.000
_cell.length_b   1.000
_cell.length_c   1.000
_cell.angle_alpha   90.00
_cell.angle_beta   90.00
_cell.angle_gamma   90.00
#
_symmetry.space_group_name_H-M   'P 1'
#
loop_
_entity.id
_entity.type
_entity.pdbx_description
1 polymer ?
#
loop_
_entity_poly.entity_id
_entity_poly.type
_entity_poly.pdbx_seq_one_letter_code
_entity_poly.pdbx_strand_id
1 'polypeptide(L)' 'MRIDVHTHISPDRIAAPVLEGMTATFGYPAVGVNTVDGIKSHMRASGVDKSVVLGVVDRVE' A
#
# COMPACT_ATOMS: atom_id res chain seq x y z
N MET A 1 -1.21 0.97 21.24
CA MET A 1 -1.51 1.61 19.96
C MET A 1 -0.30 1.45 19.05
N ARG A 2 -0.46 0.83 17.88
CA ARG A 2 0.56 0.61 16.86
C ARG A 2 0.25 1.50 15.66
N ILE A 3 1.23 2.29 15.25
CA ILE A 3 1.10 3.23 14.13
C ILE A 3 2.07 2.80 13.04
N ASP A 4 1.55 2.51 11.87
CA ASP A 4 2.34 2.44 10.65
C ASP A 4 2.58 3.86 10.15
N VAL A 5 3.85 4.26 10.13
CA VAL A 5 4.28 5.62 9.75
C VAL A 5 4.50 5.77 8.25
N HIS A 6 4.40 4.69 7.48
CA HIS A 6 4.70 4.69 6.06
C HIS A 6 3.72 3.78 5.30
N THR A 7 2.63 4.37 4.82
CA THR A 7 1.67 3.65 3.99
C THR A 7 1.38 4.43 2.71
N HIS A 8 1.39 3.75 1.57
CA HIS A 8 0.93 4.29 0.30
C HIS A 8 -0.38 3.64 -0.12
N ILE A 9 -1.29 4.46 -0.68
CA ILE A 9 -2.55 4.00 -1.28
C ILE A 9 -2.57 4.49 -2.72
N SER A 10 -2.91 3.60 -3.64
CA SER A 10 -3.11 3.89 -5.06
C SER A 10 -4.61 3.87 -5.40
N PRO A 11 -5.05 4.64 -6.43
CA PRO A 11 -6.38 4.49 -6.97
C PRO A 11 -6.65 3.05 -7.42
N ASP A 12 -7.83 2.52 -7.10
CA ASP A 12 -8.19 1.11 -7.31
C ASP A 12 -7.90 0.62 -8.75
N ARG A 13 -8.19 1.45 -9.76
CA ARG A 13 -7.96 1.13 -11.18
C ARG A 13 -6.49 0.81 -11.49
N ILE A 14 -5.53 1.39 -10.75
CA ILE A 14 -4.09 1.24 -11.01
C ILE A 14 -3.34 0.55 -9.87
N ALA A 15 -4.01 0.15 -8.79
CA ALA A 15 -3.39 -0.44 -7.61
C ALA A 15 -2.61 -1.73 -7.94
N ALA A 16 -3.22 -2.65 -8.69
CA ALA A 16 -2.58 -3.91 -9.10
C ALA A 16 -1.32 -3.69 -9.98
N PRO A 17 -1.35 -2.94 -11.09
CA PRO A 17 -0.16 -2.74 -11.92
C PRO A 17 0.94 -1.94 -11.20
N VAL A 18 0.59 -0.98 -10.32
CA VAL A 18 1.59 -0.29 -9.48
C VAL A 18 2.29 -1.29 -8.55
N LEU A 19 1.52 -2.16 -7.91
CA LEU A 19 2.05 -3.18 -7.01
C LEU A 19 2.94 -4.20 -7.73
N GLU A 20 2.56 -4.64 -8.93
CA GLU A 20 3.40 -5.50 -9.77
C GLU A 20 4.74 -4.83 -10.11
N GLY A 21 4.74 -3.55 -10.46
CA GLY A 21 5.97 -2.79 -10.69
C GLY A 21 6.85 -2.70 -9.44
N MET A 22 6.25 -2.51 -8.25
CA MET A 22 6.98 -2.49 -6.99
C MET A 22 7.58 -3.85 -6.63
N THR A 23 6.82 -4.94 -6.73
CA THR A 23 7.33 -6.28 -6.40
C THR A 23 8.46 -6.71 -7.34
N ALA A 24 8.37 -6.36 -8.63
CA ALA A 24 9.45 -6.56 -9.59
C ALA A 24 10.71 -5.76 -9.22
N THR A 25 10.56 -4.53 -8.75
CA THR A 25 11.68 -3.65 -8.38
C THR A 25 12.36 -4.09 -7.09
N PHE A 26 11.59 -4.43 -6.06
CA PHE A 26 12.13 -4.72 -4.73
C PHE A 26 12.34 -6.22 -4.43
N GLY A 27 11.83 -7.12 -5.25
CA GLY A 27 12.09 -8.56 -5.18
C GLY A 27 11.37 -9.30 -4.04
N TYR A 28 10.39 -8.69 -3.39
CA TYR A 28 9.53 -9.36 -2.41
C TYR A 28 8.07 -9.43 -2.88
N PRO A 29 7.35 -10.53 -2.56
CA PRO A 29 5.95 -10.67 -2.94
C PRO A 29 5.08 -9.67 -2.18
N ALA A 30 4.05 -9.15 -2.85
CA ALA A 30 3.05 -8.34 -2.18
C ALA A 30 2.16 -9.20 -1.29
N VAL A 31 1.97 -8.76 -0.05
CA VAL A 31 1.09 -9.42 0.94
C VAL A 31 -0.32 -8.84 0.97
N GLY A 32 -0.60 -7.84 0.14
CA GLY A 32 -1.88 -7.17 0.03
C GLY A 32 -1.90 -6.15 -1.10
N VAL A 33 -3.10 -5.68 -1.46
CA VAL A 33 -3.28 -4.63 -2.47
C VAL A 33 -3.24 -3.26 -1.79
N ASN A 34 -2.54 -2.31 -2.39
CA ASN A 34 -2.43 -0.92 -1.92
C ASN A 34 -3.69 -0.07 -2.20
N THR A 35 -4.88 -0.64 -2.01
CA THR A 35 -6.16 0.10 -1.98
C THR A 35 -6.54 0.43 -0.54
N VAL A 36 -7.52 1.33 -0.34
CA VAL A 36 -8.06 1.62 1.00
C VAL A 36 -8.53 0.35 1.71
N ASP A 37 -9.27 -0.51 0.99
CA ASP A 37 -9.80 -1.75 1.56
C ASP A 37 -8.71 -2.79 1.82
N GLY A 38 -7.74 -2.90 0.91
CA GLY A 38 -6.59 -3.79 1.08
C GLY A 38 -5.74 -3.41 2.29
N ILE A 39 -5.42 -2.13 2.45
CA ILE A 39 -4.69 -1.62 3.62
C ILE A 39 -5.50 -1.82 4.90
N LYS A 40 -6.80 -1.51 4.93
CA LYS A 40 -7.64 -1.75 6.11
C LYS A 40 -7.69 -3.24 6.50
N SER A 41 -7.72 -4.13 5.52
CA SER A 41 -7.65 -5.57 5.76
C SER A 41 -6.30 -5.96 6.38
N HIS A 42 -5.20 -5.45 5.82
CA HIS A 42 -3.86 -5.66 6.33
C HIS A 42 -3.67 -5.12 7.76
N MET A 43 -4.21 -3.93 8.06
CA MET A 43 -4.20 -3.34 9.40
C MET A 43 -4.87 -4.25 10.43
N ARG A 44 -6.05 -4.81 10.10
CA ARG A 44 -6.76 -5.75 10.99
C ARG A 44 -5.95 -7.04 11.21
N ALA A 45 -5.35 -7.58 10.16
CA ALA A 45 -4.56 -8.82 10.25
C ALA A 45 -3.25 -8.63 11.04
N SER A 46 -2.63 -7.46 10.96
CA SER A 46 -1.35 -7.13 11.62
C SER A 46 -1.50 -6.52 13.01
N GLY A 47 -2.70 -6.06 13.38
CA GLY A 47 -2.95 -5.35 14.63
C GLY A 47 -2.41 -3.92 14.64
N VAL A 48 -2.36 -3.27 13.46
CA VAL A 48 -2.08 -1.83 13.31
C VAL A 48 -3.36 -1.04 13.56
N ASP A 49 -3.28 -0.05 14.44
CA ASP A 49 -4.43 0.79 14.81
C ASP A 49 -4.62 1.99 13.89
N LYS A 50 -3.51 2.54 13.38
CA LYS A 50 -3.48 3.72 12.51
C LYS A 50 -2.36 3.60 11.48
N SER A 51 -2.61 4.13 10.29
CA SER A 51 -1.65 4.22 9.21
C SER A 51 -1.58 5.67 8.71
N VAL A 52 -0.38 6.19 8.53
CA VAL A 52 -0.14 7.50 7.92
C VAL A 52 -0.05 7.32 6.42
N VAL A 53 -1.01 7.90 5.69
CA VAL A 53 -1.01 7.86 4.23
C VAL A 53 -0.06 8.92 3.69
N LEU A 54 0.93 8.47 2.94
CA LEU A 54 1.90 9.30 2.25
C LEU A 54 1.44 9.55 0.81
N GLY A 55 1.43 10.84 0.42
CA GLY A 55 1.12 11.22 -0.95
C GLY A 55 2.15 10.67 -1.93
N VAL A 56 1.67 10.16 -3.07
CA VAL A 56 2.53 9.82 -4.20
C VAL A 56 2.66 11.09 -5.05
N VAL A 57 3.89 11.58 -5.21
CA VAL A 57 4.21 12.82 -5.96
C VAL A 57 4.77 12.53 -7.35
N ASP A 58 4.76 11.28 -7.79
CA ASP A 58 5.22 10.92 -9.13
C ASP A 58 4.22 11.37 -10.20
N ARG A 59 4.75 11.98 -11.27
CA ARG A 59 4.02 12.17 -12.51
C ARG A 59 4.13 10.89 -13.33
N VAL A 60 2.97 10.42 -13.80
CA VAL A 60 2.93 9.44 -14.89
C VAL A 60 3.25 10.21 -16.16
N GLU A 61 4.45 10.03 -16.72
CA GLU A 61 4.79 10.46 -18.08
C GLU A 61 4.23 9.47 -19.11
#